data_AF-A0A7C3CT55-F1
#
_entry.id   AF-A0A7C3CT55-F1
#
_cell.length_a   1.000
_cell.length_b   1.000
_cell.length_c   1.000
_cell.angle_alpha   90.00
_cell.angle_beta   90.00
_cell.angle_gamma   90.00
#
_symmetry.space_group_name_H-M   'P 1'
#
loop_
_entity.id
_entity.type
_entity.pdbx_description
1 polymer ?
#
loop_
_entity_poly.entity_id
_entity_poly.type
_entity_poly.pdbx_seq_one_letter_code
_entity_poly.pdbx_strand_id
1 'polypeptide(L)'
;MLDREQLIELRDDILNNPRSLPIVSGGVLLTDAQIAEVYNTVGISGETVRRRTLSGQEILDALDPAEFQTLSVEQQSSVLQMAGTGEIDVTNPIIKVAFRQLVPAGSTSETNVMALLNVSVSPARASGWGRVHHLDVANAVAFMSPTQRNSLGR
;
A
#
# COMPACT_ATOMS: atom_id res chain seq x y z
N MET A 1 -10.65 8.15 15.91
CA MET A 1 -10.23 9.50 16.24
C MET A 1 -8.78 9.41 16.64
N LEU A 2 -7.93 10.20 16.00
CA LEU A 2 -6.48 10.10 16.16
C LEU A 2 -6.04 10.58 17.55
N ASP A 3 -4.95 10.01 18.05
CA ASP A 3 -4.31 10.53 19.25
C ASP A 3 -3.49 11.81 18.96
N ARG A 4 -2.94 12.42 20.01
CA ARG A 4 -2.22 13.68 19.88
C ARG A 4 -0.98 13.60 19.00
N GLU A 5 -0.26 12.48 19.04
CA GLU A 5 0.96 12.28 18.26
C GLU A 5 0.60 12.13 16.78
N GLN A 6 -0.41 11.31 16.49
CA GLN A 6 -0.96 11.14 15.14
C GLN A 6 -1.55 12.43 14.56
N LEU A 7 -2.16 13.29 15.38
CA LEU A 7 -2.64 14.60 14.93
C LEU A 7 -1.50 15.55 14.57
N ILE A 8 -0.36 15.45 15.26
CA ILE A 8 0.84 16.22 14.95
C ILE A 8 1.46 15.71 13.64
N GLU A 9 1.54 14.40 13.44
CA GLU A 9 2.00 13.79 12.18
C GLU A 9 1.09 14.17 11.01
N LEU A 10 -0.24 14.09 11.19
CA LEU A 10 -1.21 14.51 10.17
C LEU A 10 -1.06 15.99 9.83
N ARG A 11 -0.84 16.86 10.83
CA ARG A 11 -0.57 18.29 10.61
C ARG A 11 0.69 18.48 9.75
N ASP A 12 1.78 17.81 10.10
CA ASP A 12 3.06 17.96 9.42
C ASP A 12 3.00 17.40 7.99
N ASP A 13 2.24 16.32 7.77
CA ASP A 13 2.00 15.79 6.45
C ASP A 13 1.13 16.73 5.59
N ILE A 14 0.07 17.30 6.16
CA ILE A 14 -0.76 18.33 5.48
C ILE A 14 0.08 19.54 5.04
N LEU A 15 1.05 19.95 5.86
CA LEU A 15 1.90 21.12 5.57
C LEU A 15 2.99 20.83 4.55
N ASN A 16 3.57 19.63 4.59
CA ASN A 16 4.84 19.36 3.92
C ASN A 16 4.74 18.34 2.78
N ASN A 17 3.60 17.63 2.64
CA ASN A 17 3.48 16.54 1.68
C ASN A 17 2.53 16.89 0.51
N PRO A 18 3.06 17.36 -0.63
CA PRO A 18 2.26 17.66 -1.81
C PRO A 18 1.66 16.41 -2.49
N ARG A 19 1.98 15.19 -2.00
CA ARG A 19 1.43 13.93 -2.52
C ARG A 19 0.15 13.49 -1.80
N SER A 20 -0.01 13.88 -0.54
CA SER A 20 -1.16 13.53 0.31
C SER A 20 -2.33 14.49 0.17
N LEU A 21 -2.09 15.61 -0.50
CA LEU A 21 -3.08 16.59 -0.85
C LEU A 21 -2.81 16.88 -2.33
N PRO A 22 -3.72 16.57 -3.27
CA PRO A 22 -3.71 17.25 -4.54
C PRO A 22 -3.98 18.72 -4.22
N ILE A 23 -2.91 19.45 -3.90
CA ILE A 23 -2.91 20.88 -3.71
C ILE A 23 -3.41 21.42 -5.04
N VAL A 24 -4.68 21.82 -5.05
CA VAL A 24 -5.12 22.92 -5.90
C VAL A 24 -5.01 22.60 -7.39
N SER A 25 -5.76 21.61 -7.88
CA SER A 25 -6.08 21.60 -9.32
C SER A 25 -7.13 22.70 -9.57
N GLY A 26 -6.67 23.95 -9.70
CA GLY A 26 -7.51 25.09 -10.10
C GLY A 26 -7.84 26.18 -9.07
N GLY A 27 -7.10 26.31 -7.97
CA GLY A 27 -7.25 27.44 -7.02
C GLY A 27 -8.25 27.21 -5.88
N VAL A 28 -8.91 26.06 -5.81
CA VAL A 28 -9.94 25.76 -4.80
C VAL A 28 -9.32 25.10 -3.57
N LEU A 29 -9.60 25.67 -2.40
CA LEU A 29 -9.22 25.09 -1.10
C LEU A 29 -10.10 23.89 -0.78
N LEU A 30 -9.47 22.76 -0.43
CA LEU A 30 -10.18 21.57 0.02
C LEU A 30 -10.75 21.80 1.43
N THR A 31 -12.00 21.41 1.64
CA THR A 31 -12.62 21.31 2.97
C THR A 31 -11.99 20.20 3.80
N ASP A 32 -12.19 20.21 5.12
CA ASP A 32 -11.67 19.15 6.01
C ASP A 32 -12.19 17.76 5.64
N ALA A 33 -13.44 17.70 5.14
CA ALA A 33 -14.02 16.46 4.65
C ALA A 33 -13.32 15.94 3.39
N GLN A 34 -13.00 16.84 2.44
CA GLN A 34 -12.28 16.46 1.23
C GLN A 34 -10.83 16.06 1.52
N ILE A 35 -10.16 16.74 2.45
CA ILE A 35 -8.82 16.34 2.91
C ILE A 35 -8.89 14.94 3.52
N ALA A 36 -9.83 14.69 4.43
CA ALA A 36 -10.01 13.37 5.03
C ALA A 36 -10.30 12.30 3.96
N GLU A 37 -11.08 12.61 2.92
CA GLU A 37 -11.33 11.69 1.81
C GLU A 37 -10.06 11.35 1.03
N VAL A 38 -9.22 12.35 0.72
CA VAL A 38 -7.92 12.12 0.06
C VAL A 38 -7.05 11.18 0.90
N TYR A 39 -6.92 11.42 2.20
CA TYR A 39 -6.13 10.55 3.10
C TYR A 39 -6.67 9.12 3.19
N ASN A 40 -7.96 8.91 2.93
CA ASN A 40 -8.59 7.59 2.90
C ASN A 40 -8.63 6.96 1.50
N THR A 41 -8.23 7.69 0.45
CA THR A 41 -8.30 7.21 -0.94
C THR A 41 -7.11 6.34 -1.26
N VAL A 42 -7.37 5.11 -1.71
CA VAL A 42 -6.32 4.15 -2.07
C VAL A 42 -5.60 4.60 -3.34
N GLY A 43 -4.26 4.55 -3.33
CA GLY A 43 -3.42 4.77 -4.50
C GLY A 43 -3.10 6.23 -4.83
N ILE A 44 -3.62 7.20 -4.08
CA ILE A 44 -3.38 8.63 -4.36
C ILE A 44 -1.94 9.07 -4.05
N SER A 45 -1.32 8.54 -3.00
CA SER A 45 0.08 8.83 -2.64
C SER A 45 1.11 7.96 -3.37
N GLY A 46 0.66 6.90 -4.06
CA GLY A 46 1.53 5.86 -4.62
C GLY A 46 2.17 4.95 -3.55
N GLU A 47 1.77 5.07 -2.28
CA GLU A 47 2.30 4.21 -1.21
C GLU A 47 1.76 2.79 -1.32
N THR A 48 2.62 1.85 -1.00
CA THR A 48 2.30 0.42 -1.00
C THR A 48 2.63 -0.19 0.35
N VAL A 49 1.83 -1.17 0.75
CA VAL A 49 2.14 -2.01 1.92
C VAL A 49 2.33 -3.44 1.43
N ARG A 50 3.31 -4.11 2.03
CA ARG A 50 3.61 -5.49 1.71
C ARG A 50 2.55 -6.42 2.31
N ARG A 51 1.88 -7.22 1.47
CA ARG A 51 0.97 -8.29 1.89
C ARG A 51 1.72 -9.40 2.58
N ARG A 52 1.06 -9.98 3.58
CA ARG A 52 1.52 -11.17 4.29
C ARG A 52 1.12 -12.47 3.60
N THR A 53 -0.05 -12.49 2.98
CA THR A 53 -0.56 -13.67 2.28
C THR A 53 -0.91 -13.35 0.84
N LEU A 54 -0.70 -14.35 -0.02
CA LEU A 54 -1.19 -14.38 -1.40
C LEU A 54 -2.02 -15.65 -1.57
N SER A 55 -3.08 -15.57 -2.36
CA SER A 55 -3.79 -16.77 -2.76
C SER A 55 -2.97 -17.57 -3.77
N GLY A 56 -3.17 -18.88 -3.77
CA GLY A 56 -2.51 -19.76 -4.72
C GLY A 56 -2.88 -19.45 -6.18
N GLN A 57 -4.10 -18.99 -6.44
CA GLN A 57 -4.52 -18.55 -7.77
C GLN A 57 -3.76 -17.28 -8.21
N GLU A 58 -3.64 -16.28 -7.34
CA GLU A 58 -2.85 -15.06 -7.64
C GLU A 58 -1.40 -15.42 -7.99
N ILE A 59 -0.82 -16.39 -7.27
CA ILE A 59 0.52 -16.89 -7.56
C ILE A 59 0.58 -17.53 -8.94
N LEU A 60 -0.35 -18.42 -9.29
CA LEU A 60 -0.38 -19.07 -10.61
C LEU A 60 -0.54 -18.06 -11.75
N ASP A 61 -1.42 -17.08 -11.57
CA ASP A 61 -1.67 -16.05 -12.58
C ASP A 61 -0.46 -15.12 -12.77
N ALA A 62 0.39 -14.99 -11.75
CA ALA A 62 1.64 -14.23 -11.83
C ALA A 62 2.80 -14.99 -12.46
N LEU A 63 2.74 -16.32 -12.56
CA LEU A 63 3.80 -17.08 -13.21
C LEU A 63 3.78 -16.87 -14.72
N ASP A 64 4.95 -16.62 -15.28
CA ASP A 64 5.12 -16.60 -16.72
C ASP A 64 4.93 -18.03 -17.28
N PRO A 65 4.03 -18.25 -18.27
CA PRO A 65 3.78 -19.58 -18.80
C PRO A 65 5.01 -20.25 -19.44
N ALA A 66 5.92 -19.48 -20.04
CA ALA A 66 7.12 -20.04 -20.65
C ALA A 66 8.12 -20.47 -19.56
N GLU A 67 8.33 -19.64 -18.52
CA GLU A 67 9.15 -20.01 -17.35
C GLU A 67 8.60 -21.27 -16.66
N PHE A 68 7.28 -21.35 -16.46
CA PHE A 68 6.64 -22.52 -15.86
C PHE A 68 6.87 -23.81 -16.67
N GLN A 69 6.84 -23.71 -18.01
CA GLN A 69 7.09 -24.86 -18.89
C GLN A 69 8.55 -25.35 -18.86
N THR A 70 9.51 -24.51 -18.45
CA THR A 70 10.92 -24.93 -18.29
C THR A 70 11.18 -25.74 -17.02
N LEU A 71 10.25 -25.71 -16.05
CA LEU A 71 10.35 -26.48 -14.82
C LEU A 71 10.19 -27.99 -15.08
N SER A 72 10.78 -28.82 -14.20
CA SER A 72 10.52 -30.25 -14.22
C SER A 72 9.06 -30.57 -13.86
N VAL A 73 8.57 -31.74 -14.25
CA VAL A 73 7.21 -32.20 -13.91
C VAL A 73 6.97 -32.20 -12.39
N GLU A 74 7.98 -32.55 -11.61
CA GLU A 74 7.91 -32.54 -10.14
C GLU A 74 7.79 -31.12 -9.58
N GLN A 75 8.53 -30.16 -10.15
CA GLN A 75 8.45 -28.75 -9.79
C GLN A 75 7.09 -28.14 -10.18
N GLN A 76 6.58 -28.45 -11.37
CA GLN A 76 5.25 -28.04 -11.81
C GLN A 76 4.16 -28.58 -10.87
N SER A 77 4.25 -29.86 -10.49
CA SER A 77 3.31 -30.46 -9.53
C SER A 77 3.38 -29.77 -8.17
N SER A 78 4.58 -29.42 -7.70
CA SER A 78 4.77 -28.72 -6.42
C SER A 78 4.15 -27.32 -6.44
N VAL A 79 4.31 -26.57 -7.54
CA VAL A 79 3.65 -25.27 -7.74
C VAL A 79 2.13 -25.39 -7.70
N LEU A 80 1.56 -26.36 -8.44
CA LEU A 80 0.11 -26.57 -8.50
C LEU A 80 -0.46 -27.01 -7.14
N GLN A 81 0.27 -27.84 -6.39
CA GLN A 81 -0.12 -28.24 -5.03
C GLN A 81 -0.11 -27.05 -4.08
N MET A 82 0.93 -26.22 -4.11
CA MET A 82 0.97 -24.98 -3.31
C MET A 82 -0.20 -24.07 -3.69
N ALA A 83 -0.47 -23.89 -4.98
CA ALA A 83 -1.58 -23.09 -5.43
C ALA A 83 -2.95 -23.61 -4.97
N GLY A 84 -3.10 -24.93 -4.82
CA GLY A 84 -4.31 -25.55 -4.30
C GLY A 84 -4.58 -25.32 -2.81
N THR A 85 -3.61 -24.78 -2.04
CA THR A 85 -3.76 -24.58 -0.59
C THR A 85 -4.62 -23.38 -0.19
N GLY A 86 -5.06 -22.56 -1.14
CA GLY A 86 -5.90 -21.39 -0.88
C GLY A 86 -5.07 -20.15 -0.56
N GLU A 87 -4.75 -19.91 0.70
CA GLU A 87 -3.97 -18.75 1.16
C GLU A 87 -2.58 -19.18 1.66
N ILE A 88 -1.54 -18.53 1.13
CA ILE A 88 -0.16 -18.86 1.42
C ILE A 88 0.50 -17.70 2.17
N ASP A 89 1.02 -17.94 3.38
CA ASP A 89 1.85 -16.98 4.11
C ASP A 89 3.24 -16.87 3.47
N VAL A 90 3.41 -15.87 2.61
CA VAL A 90 4.66 -15.58 1.89
C VAL A 90 5.75 -14.98 2.78
N THR A 91 5.44 -14.67 4.05
CA THR A 91 6.44 -14.21 5.02
C THR A 91 7.16 -15.39 5.68
N ASN A 92 6.54 -16.58 5.68
CA ASN A 92 7.10 -17.79 6.24
C ASN A 92 8.42 -18.17 5.54
N PRO A 93 9.52 -18.38 6.28
CA PRO A 93 10.82 -18.67 5.69
C PRO A 93 10.85 -19.96 4.87
N ILE A 94 10.07 -20.98 5.25
CA ILE A 94 9.98 -22.26 4.52
C ILE A 94 9.34 -22.02 3.15
N ILE A 95 8.24 -21.28 3.11
CA ILE A 95 7.54 -20.90 1.88
C ILE A 95 8.44 -20.05 0.98
N LYS A 96 9.20 -19.10 1.53
CA LYS A 96 10.16 -18.30 0.75
C LYS A 96 11.23 -19.16 0.08
N VAL A 97 11.73 -20.19 0.78
CA VAL A 97 12.72 -21.12 0.21
C VAL A 97 12.08 -21.95 -0.90
N ALA A 98 10.88 -22.49 -0.68
CA ALA A 98 10.14 -23.24 -1.69
C ALA A 98 9.84 -22.38 -2.94
N PHE A 99 9.40 -21.14 -2.76
CA PHE A 99 9.17 -20.20 -3.87
C PHE A 99 10.44 -19.91 -4.67
N ARG A 100 11.57 -19.65 -4.00
CA ARG A 100 12.86 -19.41 -4.70
C ARG A 100 13.38 -20.61 -5.48
N GLN A 101 12.97 -21.82 -5.13
CA GLN A 101 13.32 -23.03 -5.88
C GLN A 101 12.47 -23.20 -7.16
N LEU A 102 11.30 -22.55 -7.21
CA LEU A 102 10.31 -22.71 -8.27
C LEU A 102 10.22 -21.47 -9.17
N VAL A 103 10.62 -20.31 -8.65
CA VAL A 103 10.67 -19.02 -9.35
C VAL A 103 12.14 -18.59 -9.39
N PRO A 104 12.79 -18.62 -10.56
CA PRO A 104 14.19 -18.22 -10.70
C PRO A 104 14.40 -16.75 -10.30
N ALA A 105 15.54 -16.44 -9.68
CA ALA A 105 15.89 -15.06 -9.35
C ALA A 105 16.11 -14.23 -10.62
N GLY A 106 15.57 -13.02 -10.65
CA GLY A 106 15.58 -12.11 -11.80
C GLY A 106 14.58 -12.45 -12.90
N SER A 107 13.68 -13.41 -12.67
CA SER A 107 12.70 -13.84 -13.67
C SER A 107 11.48 -12.91 -13.73
N THR A 108 10.69 -13.05 -14.80
CA THR A 108 9.43 -12.33 -14.97
C THR A 108 8.44 -12.75 -13.88
N SER A 109 8.38 -14.05 -13.58
CA SER A 109 7.55 -14.58 -12.49
C SER A 109 7.94 -13.99 -11.13
N GLU A 110 9.23 -13.81 -10.83
CA GLU A 110 9.64 -13.16 -9.57
C GLU A 110 9.13 -11.72 -9.50
N THR A 111 9.27 -10.99 -10.60
CA THR A 111 8.81 -9.60 -10.71
C THR A 111 7.30 -9.49 -10.51
N ASN A 112 6.52 -10.37 -11.15
CA ASN A 112 5.07 -10.39 -11.04
C ASN A 112 4.60 -10.74 -9.62
N VAL A 113 5.17 -11.78 -9.00
CA VAL A 113 4.84 -12.17 -7.63
C VAL A 113 5.22 -11.05 -6.65
N MET A 114 6.37 -10.40 -6.83
CA MET A 114 6.77 -9.27 -6.00
C MET A 114 5.85 -8.06 -6.19
N ALA A 115 5.28 -7.85 -7.38
CA ALA A 115 4.26 -6.84 -7.61
C ALA A 115 2.96 -7.16 -6.83
N LEU A 116 2.52 -8.41 -6.80
CA LEU A 116 1.36 -8.83 -6.01
C LEU A 116 1.54 -8.62 -4.50
N LEU A 117 2.78 -8.72 -4.02
CA LEU A 117 3.09 -8.45 -2.62
C LEU A 117 2.94 -6.97 -2.27
N ASN A 118 3.13 -6.05 -3.21
CA ASN A 118 3.05 -4.62 -2.94
C ASN A 118 1.68 -4.09 -3.35
N VAL A 119 0.78 -3.90 -2.39
CA VAL A 119 -0.56 -3.38 -2.68
C VAL A 119 -0.65 -1.91 -2.34
N SER A 120 -1.18 -1.14 -3.28
CA SER A 120 -1.50 0.28 -3.09
C SER A 120 -2.40 0.46 -1.88
N VAL A 121 -2.04 1.39 -1.01
CA VAL A 121 -2.82 1.75 0.17
C VAL A 121 -3.21 3.22 0.14
N SER A 122 -4.10 3.61 1.04
CA SER A 122 -4.35 5.02 1.31
C SER A 122 -3.24 5.60 2.19
N PRO A 123 -2.97 6.91 2.13
CA PRO A 123 -1.99 7.57 2.98
C PRO A 123 -2.24 7.31 4.48
N ALA A 124 -3.51 7.37 4.91
CA ALA A 124 -3.87 7.09 6.30
C ALA A 124 -3.51 5.66 6.75
N ARG A 125 -3.59 4.69 5.84
CA ARG A 125 -3.20 3.30 6.14
C ARG A 125 -1.68 3.14 6.14
N ALA A 126 -0.96 3.81 5.24
CA ALA A 126 0.50 3.79 5.21
C ALA A 126 1.09 4.37 6.51
N SER A 127 0.50 5.45 7.03
CA SER A 127 0.91 6.10 8.28
C SER A 127 0.38 5.41 9.55
N GLY A 128 -0.44 4.36 9.42
CA GLY A 128 -0.98 3.63 10.59
C GLY A 128 -2.07 4.38 11.38
N TRP A 129 -2.59 5.49 10.87
CA TRP A 129 -3.64 6.29 11.50
C TRP A 129 -5.03 5.61 11.47
N GLY A 130 -5.19 4.60 10.63
CA GLY A 130 -6.50 3.99 10.37
C GLY A 130 -7.33 4.87 9.44
N ARG A 131 -8.60 5.14 9.80
CA ARG A 131 -9.46 6.04 9.01
C ARG A 131 -9.34 7.46 9.54
N VAL A 132 -8.98 8.40 8.66
CA VAL A 132 -8.95 9.84 8.98
C VAL A 132 -10.35 10.42 8.85
N HIS A 133 -10.85 11.12 9.87
CA HIS A 133 -12.11 11.84 9.81
C HIS A 133 -11.89 13.34 9.63
N HIS A 134 -12.90 14.05 9.14
CA HIS A 134 -12.85 15.52 9.00
C HIS A 134 -12.51 16.23 10.32
N LEU A 135 -12.96 15.69 11.47
CA LEU A 135 -12.60 16.22 12.79
C LEU A 135 -11.12 16.02 13.12
N ASP A 136 -10.49 14.92 12.68
CA ASP A 136 -9.06 14.71 12.87
C ASP A 136 -8.26 15.75 12.08
N VAL A 137 -8.72 16.09 10.86
CA VAL A 137 -8.14 17.17 10.05
C VAL A 137 -8.31 18.53 10.74
N ALA A 138 -9.52 18.85 11.21
CA ALA A 138 -9.77 20.11 11.91
C ALA A 138 -8.89 20.25 13.17
N ASN A 139 -8.74 19.17 13.93
CA ASN A 139 -7.88 19.14 15.12
C ASN A 139 -6.39 19.26 14.77
N ALA A 140 -5.93 18.61 13.70
CA ALA A 140 -4.57 18.75 13.19
C ALA A 140 -4.27 20.20 12.76
N VAL A 141 -5.21 20.83 12.05
CA VAL A 141 -5.11 22.23 11.64
C VAL A 141 -5.13 23.18 12.84
N ALA A 142 -5.84 22.85 13.92
CA ALA A 142 -5.82 23.65 15.15
C ALA A 142 -4.44 23.71 15.83
N PHE A 143 -3.57 22.71 15.60
CA PHE A 143 -2.17 22.72 16.05
C PHE A 143 -1.24 23.59 15.20
N MET A 144 -1.74 24.21 14.13
CA MET A 144 -0.95 25.07 13.24
C MET A 144 -0.91 26.51 13.75
N SER A 145 0.26 27.13 13.63
CA SER A 145 0.41 28.58 13.84
C SER A 145 -0.43 29.37 12.83
N PRO A 146 -0.80 30.63 13.13
CA PRO A 146 -1.54 31.48 12.19
C PRO A 146 -0.85 31.60 10.81
N THR A 147 0.48 31.69 10.79
CA THR A 147 1.27 31.76 9.55
C THR A 147 1.14 30.48 8.72
N GLN A 148 1.10 29.31 9.35
CA GLN A 148 0.92 28.02 8.68
C GLN A 148 -0.49 27.86 8.12
N ARG A 149 -1.53 28.30 8.86
CA ARG A 149 -2.91 28.28 8.35
C ARG A 149 -3.10 29.21 7.16
N ASN A 150 -2.50 30.40 7.20
CA ASN A 150 -2.48 31.33 6.08
C ASN A 150 -1.81 30.73 4.83
N SER A 151 -0.73 29.93 4.98
CA SER A 151 -0.11 29.22 3.84
C SER A 151 -1.01 28.16 3.20
N LEU A 152 -2.01 27.68 3.93
CA LEU A 152 -3.04 26.76 3.45
C LEU A 152 -4.33 27.51 3.02
N GLY A 153 -4.35 28.85 3.03
CA GLY A 153 -5.54 29.66 2.72
C GLY A 153 -6.67 29.57 3.75
N ARG A 154 -6.35 29.22 5.01
CA ARG A 154 -7.31 28.95 6.09
C ARG A 154 -7.09 29.83 7.32
#